data_AF-A0A1Q9PAB7-F1
#
_entry.id   AF-A0A1Q9PAB7-F1
#
_cell.length_a   1.000
_cell.length_b   1.000
_cell.length_c   1.000
_cell.angle_alpha   90.00
_cell.angle_beta   90.00
_cell.angle_gamma   90.00
#
_symmetry.space_group_name_H-M   'P 1'
#
loop_
_entity.id
_entity.type
_entity.pdbx_description
1 polymer ?
#
loop_
_entity_poly.entity_id
_entity_poly.type
_entity_poly.pdbx_seq_one_letter_code
_entity_poly.pdbx_strand_id
1 'polypeptide(L)'
;MGIFQQDMDELEVRAQIDRVLRQSAQLFATTNGKRVRLNEAIRLREFDAVMGLIIAYSAGAFLSVDRFRLDETHPIRYKRIINRLNCYSGQVNSALILELLRLRDQTKISKYELIRVVQSKYFNHKPVGTRDITESLNRMLRKTMDEFFQFEDRYFRRGSFELRIVEVPRNTPYELAKISLDNVIQF
;
A
#
# COMPACT_ATOMS: atom_id res chain seq x y z
N MET A 1 -12.51 12.79 32.55
CA MET A 1 -11.06 13.06 32.50
C MET A 1 -10.68 13.27 31.05
N GLY A 2 -10.10 14.42 30.73
CA GLY A 2 -9.95 14.95 29.37
C GLY A 2 -8.97 14.20 28.50
N ILE A 3 -9.31 14.12 27.21
CA ILE A 3 -8.49 13.61 26.13
C ILE A 3 -7.53 14.73 25.74
N PHE A 4 -6.22 14.53 25.94
CA PHE A 4 -5.20 15.40 25.36
C PHE A 4 -5.06 15.07 23.88
N GLN A 5 -5.74 15.84 23.05
CA GLN A 5 -5.52 15.92 21.62
C GLN A 5 -4.42 16.98 21.43
N GLN A 6 -3.17 16.56 21.19
CA GLN A 6 -2.10 17.48 20.81
C GLN A 6 -2.22 17.76 19.31
N ASP A 7 -2.86 18.88 18.98
CA ASP A 7 -2.75 19.47 17.65
C ASP A 7 -1.33 20.04 17.51
N MET A 8 -0.51 19.38 16.67
CA MET A 8 0.80 19.89 16.29
C MET A 8 0.63 21.16 15.45
N ASP A 9 1.36 22.23 15.80
CA ASP A 9 1.28 23.53 15.12
C ASP A 9 1.77 23.42 13.66
N GLU A 10 1.10 24.11 12.73
CA GLU A 10 1.40 24.09 11.29
C GLU A 10 2.84 24.51 11.00
N LEU A 11 3.40 25.38 11.84
CA LEU A 11 4.80 25.80 11.81
C LEU A 11 5.78 24.69 12.15
N GLU A 12 5.45 23.83 13.12
CA GLU A 12 6.27 22.67 13.48
C GLU A 12 6.23 21.62 12.38
N VAL A 13 5.08 21.42 11.74
CA VAL A 13 4.92 20.54 10.58
C VAL A 13 5.80 21.03 9.42
N ARG A 14 5.79 22.33 9.11
CA ARG A 14 6.64 22.91 8.05
C ARG A 14 8.13 22.78 8.36
N ALA A 15 8.56 23.05 9.60
CA ALA A 15 9.96 22.91 10.01
C ALA A 15 10.46 21.45 9.93
N GLN A 16 9.58 20.49 10.25
CA GLN A 16 9.87 19.07 10.13
C GLN A 16 10.03 18.65 8.64
N ILE A 17 9.15 19.16 7.76
CA ILE A 17 9.22 18.92 6.31
C ILE A 17 10.53 19.46 5.73
N ASP A 18 10.90 20.69 6.06
CA ASP A 18 12.13 21.33 5.55
C ASP A 18 13.40 20.59 6.01
N ARG A 19 13.41 20.10 7.26
CA ARG A 19 14.53 19.29 7.79
C ARG A 19 14.68 17.97 7.02
N VAL A 20 13.57 17.30 6.73
CA VAL A 20 13.55 16.02 6.02
C VAL A 20 13.92 16.19 4.53
N LEU A 21 13.45 17.26 3.89
CA LEU A 21 13.84 17.59 2.51
C LEU A 21 15.35 17.84 2.39
N ARG A 22 15.96 18.51 3.37
CA ARG A 22 17.42 18.71 3.41
C ARG A 22 18.19 17.39 3.61
N GLN A 23 17.64 16.44 4.36
CA GLN A 23 18.24 15.11 4.52
C GLN A 23 18.15 14.27 3.23
N SER A 24 17.05 14.39 2.48
CA SER A 24 16.87 13.70 1.19
C SER A 24 17.85 14.16 0.07
N ALA A 25 18.55 15.28 0.29
CA ALA A 25 19.57 15.82 -0.60
C ALA A 25 21.00 15.32 -0.31
N GLN A 26 21.19 14.46 0.71
CA GLN A 26 22.51 13.87 0.99
C GLN A 26 22.95 12.90 -0.12
N LEU A 27 24.21 13.07 -0.54
CA LEU A 27 24.89 12.21 -1.50
C LEU A 27 25.69 11.15 -0.75
N PHE A 28 25.51 9.89 -1.13
CA PHE A 28 26.14 8.72 -0.51
C PHE A 28 27.22 8.16 -1.42
N ALA A 29 28.35 7.75 -0.85
CA ALA A 29 29.45 7.16 -1.62
C ALA A 29 29.27 5.64 -1.72
N THR A 30 29.31 5.11 -2.93
CA THR A 30 29.35 3.65 -3.20
C THR A 30 30.74 3.07 -2.94
N THR A 31 30.86 1.74 -2.85
CA THR A 31 32.13 1.01 -2.67
C THR A 31 33.17 1.31 -3.75
N ASN A 32 32.73 1.77 -4.92
CA ASN A 32 33.59 2.14 -6.05
C ASN A 32 33.85 3.66 -6.09
N GLY A 33 33.52 4.40 -5.03
CA GLY A 33 33.79 5.83 -4.87
C GLY A 33 32.81 6.78 -5.57
N LYS A 34 31.86 6.26 -6.34
CA LYS A 34 30.83 7.08 -7.01
C LYS A 34 29.85 7.64 -5.98
N ARG A 35 29.65 8.95 -5.98
CA ARG A 35 28.65 9.64 -5.15
C ARG A 35 27.31 9.63 -5.87
N VAL A 36 26.31 9.06 -5.23
CA VAL A 36 24.96 8.87 -5.77
C VAL A 36 23.93 9.43 -4.79
N ARG A 37 22.77 9.85 -5.29
CA ARG A 37 21.68 10.30 -4.42
C ARG A 37 21.07 9.09 -3.70
N LEU A 38 20.41 9.29 -2.56
CA LEU A 38 19.85 8.19 -1.75
C LEU A 38 18.97 7.23 -2.59
N ASN A 39 18.13 7.78 -3.47
CA ASN A 39 17.31 7.06 -4.46
C ASN A 39 18.09 6.13 -5.42
N GLU A 40 19.35 6.41 -5.69
CA GLU A 40 20.24 5.58 -6.51
C GLU A 40 21.04 4.56 -5.68
N ALA A 41 21.23 4.81 -4.38
CA ALA A 41 21.87 3.89 -3.43
C ALA A 41 20.93 2.75 -3.00
N ILE A 42 19.61 2.94 -3.10
CA ILE A 42 18.54 1.96 -2.83
C ILE A 42 18.42 0.92 -3.96
N ARG A 43 19.56 0.50 -4.51
CA ARG A 43 19.61 -0.60 -5.48
C ARG A 43 19.57 -1.93 -4.73
N LEU A 44 18.45 -2.65 -4.86
CA LEU A 44 18.41 -4.11 -5.00
C LEU A 44 18.82 -4.98 -3.80
N ARG A 45 18.80 -4.49 -2.55
CA ARG A 45 19.20 -5.32 -1.39
C ARG A 45 18.08 -5.97 -0.58
N GLU A 46 16.82 -5.55 -0.74
CA GLU A 46 15.73 -6.07 0.10
C GLU A 46 14.72 -6.97 -0.62
N PHE A 47 14.65 -6.93 -1.95
CA PHE A 47 13.65 -7.68 -2.71
C PHE A 47 14.30 -8.62 -3.71
N ASP A 48 14.21 -9.92 -3.45
CA ASP A 48 14.65 -10.97 -4.39
C ASP A 48 13.63 -11.16 -5.54
N ALA A 49 12.42 -10.59 -5.40
CA ALA A 49 11.33 -10.77 -6.34
C ALA A 49 11.26 -9.70 -7.45
N VAL A 50 10.91 -10.14 -8.66
CA VAL A 50 10.65 -9.27 -9.84
C VAL A 50 9.49 -8.29 -9.60
N MET A 51 8.61 -8.57 -8.65
CA MET A 51 7.46 -7.73 -8.31
C MET A 51 7.25 -7.68 -6.81
N GLY A 52 6.71 -6.56 -6.32
CA GLY A 52 6.28 -6.47 -4.94
C GLY A 52 5.26 -5.38 -4.63
N LEU A 53 4.66 -5.55 -3.45
CA LEU A 53 3.67 -4.66 -2.86
C LEU A 53 4.22 -4.11 -1.54
N ILE A 54 4.16 -2.80 -1.38
CA ILE A 54 4.37 -2.15 -0.10
C ILE A 54 3.03 -1.59 0.35
N ILE A 55 2.52 -2.12 1.47
CA ILE A 55 1.25 -1.72 2.04
C ILE A 55 1.54 -0.91 3.29
N ALA A 56 1.13 0.35 3.28
CA ALA A 56 1.16 1.18 4.45
C ALA A 56 -0.26 1.41 4.96
N TYR A 57 -0.47 1.32 6.27
CA TYR A 57 -1.79 1.54 6.85
C TYR A 57 -1.72 2.31 8.15
N SER A 58 -2.73 3.14 8.36
CA SER A 58 -3.03 3.79 9.64
C SER A 58 -4.45 3.43 10.02
N ALA A 59 -4.60 2.70 11.13
CA ALA A 59 -5.92 2.27 11.58
C ALA A 59 -6.83 3.49 11.80
N GLY A 60 -8.04 3.43 11.25
CA GLY A 60 -9.02 4.52 11.28
C GLY A 60 -8.84 5.60 10.21
N ALA A 61 -7.69 5.64 9.50
CA ALA A 61 -7.40 6.70 8.52
C ALA A 61 -7.29 6.19 7.08
N PHE A 62 -6.30 5.35 6.77
CA PHE A 62 -6.03 4.94 5.39
C PHE A 62 -5.34 3.58 5.29
N LEU A 63 -5.42 3.00 4.07
CA LEU A 63 -4.55 1.95 3.58
C LEU A 63 -4.04 2.38 2.20
N SER A 64 -2.72 2.46 2.02
CA SER A 64 -2.10 2.73 0.73
C SER A 64 -1.34 1.51 0.21
N VAL A 65 -1.33 1.37 -1.11
CA VAL A 65 -0.62 0.29 -1.80
C VAL A 65 0.30 0.90 -2.84
N ASP A 66 1.60 0.70 -2.64
CA ASP A 66 2.64 0.93 -3.62
C ASP A 66 2.96 -0.38 -4.31
N ARG A 67 3.15 -0.28 -5.63
CA ARG A 67 3.43 -1.41 -6.50
C ARG A 67 4.70 -1.12 -7.24
N PHE A 68 5.57 -2.11 -7.32
CA PHE A 68 6.79 -2.00 -8.11
C PHE A 68 7.05 -3.28 -8.90
N ARG A 69 7.75 -3.09 -10.02
CA ARG A 69 8.31 -4.15 -10.87
C ARG A 69 9.79 -3.88 -11.08
N LEU A 70 10.63 -4.90 -11.06
CA LEU A 70 12.02 -4.81 -11.50
C LEU A 70 12.08 -5.07 -13.00
N ASP A 71 12.58 -4.11 -13.75
CA ASP A 71 12.82 -4.22 -15.19
C ASP A 71 14.31 -4.10 -15.46
N GLU A 72 14.95 -5.19 -15.90
CA GLU A 72 16.38 -5.24 -16.25
C GLU A 72 17.34 -4.57 -15.23
N THR A 73 17.00 -4.59 -13.93
CA THR A 73 17.66 -3.93 -12.76
C THR A 73 17.15 -2.54 -12.32
N HIS A 74 16.13 -1.97 -12.97
CA HIS A 74 15.49 -0.71 -12.58
C HIS A 74 14.08 -0.94 -12.00
N PRO A 75 13.79 -0.45 -10.77
CA PRO A 75 12.45 -0.54 -10.22
C PRO A 75 11.51 0.48 -10.90
N ILE A 76 10.50 -0.02 -11.59
CA ILE A 76 9.36 0.77 -12.08
C ILE A 76 8.33 0.85 -10.97
N ARG A 77 8.08 2.05 -10.47
CA ARG A 77 7.02 2.32 -9.48
C ARG A 77 5.75 2.79 -10.17
N TYR A 78 4.65 2.13 -9.86
CA TYR A 78 3.33 2.54 -10.36
C TYR A 78 2.71 3.59 -9.44
N LYS A 79 1.70 4.31 -9.95
CA LYS A 79 0.93 5.27 -9.16
C LYS A 79 0.34 4.60 -7.90
N ARG A 80 0.65 5.15 -6.73
CA ARG A 80 0.14 4.66 -5.44
C ARG A 80 -1.39 4.65 -5.40
N ILE A 81 -1.95 3.57 -4.87
CA ILE A 81 -3.38 3.46 -4.57
C ILE A 81 -3.59 3.92 -3.13
N ILE A 82 -4.59 4.77 -2.90
CA ILE A 82 -4.89 5.28 -1.55
C ILE A 82 -6.37 4.98 -1.26
N ASN A 83 -6.61 4.07 -0.32
CA ASN A 83 -7.92 3.75 0.20
C ASN A 83 -8.12 4.49 1.52
N ARG A 84 -8.94 5.55 1.51
CA ARG A 84 -9.31 6.25 2.75
C ARG A 84 -10.33 5.41 3.52
N LEU A 85 -10.05 5.14 4.79
CA LEU A 85 -10.91 4.28 5.61
C LEU A 85 -12.12 5.04 6.18
N ASN A 86 -12.16 6.36 6.01
CA ASN A 86 -13.33 7.17 6.33
C ASN A 86 -14.42 7.16 5.22
N CYS A 87 -14.14 6.58 4.05
CA CYS A 87 -15.11 6.46 2.97
C CYS A 87 -15.45 4.99 2.68
N TYR A 88 -16.70 4.75 2.26
CA TYR A 88 -17.23 3.39 2.08
C TYR A 88 -16.50 2.62 0.98
N SER A 89 -16.18 3.26 -0.14
CA SER A 89 -15.42 2.65 -1.23
C SER A 89 -14.00 2.27 -0.81
N GLY A 90 -13.33 3.09 0.00
CA GLY A 90 -12.01 2.78 0.53
C GLY A 90 -12.04 1.62 1.51
N GLN A 91 -13.07 1.50 2.34
CA GLN A 91 -13.29 0.34 3.21
C GLN A 91 -13.49 -0.95 2.39
N VAL A 92 -14.36 -0.92 1.36
CA VAL A 92 -14.62 -2.08 0.50
C VAL A 92 -13.35 -2.52 -0.24
N ASN A 93 -12.62 -1.59 -0.85
CA ASN A 93 -11.35 -1.89 -1.51
C ASN A 93 -10.33 -2.49 -0.56
N SER A 94 -10.20 -1.94 0.64
CA SER A 94 -9.25 -2.43 1.65
C SER A 94 -9.61 -3.86 2.09
N ALA A 95 -10.90 -4.14 2.31
CA ALA A 95 -11.37 -5.49 2.65
C ALA A 95 -11.08 -6.50 1.52
N LEU A 96 -11.31 -6.12 0.26
CA LEU A 96 -10.99 -6.95 -0.90
C LEU A 96 -9.49 -7.26 -0.99
N ILE A 97 -8.64 -6.24 -0.82
CA ILE A 97 -7.18 -6.40 -0.83
C ILE A 97 -6.74 -7.36 0.28
N LEU A 98 -7.26 -7.20 1.50
CA LEU A 98 -6.91 -8.05 2.63
C LEU A 98 -7.30 -9.52 2.39
N GLU A 99 -8.47 -9.81 1.84
CA GLU A 99 -8.85 -11.19 1.53
C GLU A 99 -8.02 -11.79 0.39
N LEU A 100 -7.68 -11.00 -0.62
CA LEU A 100 -6.79 -11.46 -1.69
C LEU A 100 -5.37 -11.76 -1.18
N LEU A 101 -4.83 -10.93 -0.27
CA LEU A 101 -3.51 -11.16 0.32
C LEU A 101 -3.46 -12.39 1.23
N ARG A 102 -4.60 -12.82 1.79
CA ARG A 102 -4.71 -14.03 2.61
C ARG A 102 -4.65 -15.31 1.80
N LEU A 103 -4.79 -15.24 0.49
CA LEU A 103 -4.54 -16.40 -0.37
C LEU A 103 -3.09 -16.84 -0.17
N ARG A 104 -2.93 -18.13 0.14
CA ARG A 104 -1.63 -18.78 0.13
C ARG A 104 -1.22 -19.05 -1.30
N ASP A 105 0.07 -19.30 -1.49
CA ASP A 105 0.60 -19.66 -2.81
C ASP A 105 -0.14 -20.86 -3.38
N GLN A 106 -0.41 -20.81 -4.69
CA GLN A 106 -1.16 -21.83 -5.44
C GLN A 106 -2.64 -22.01 -5.04
N THR A 107 -3.14 -21.35 -3.99
CA THR A 107 -4.56 -21.38 -3.62
C THR A 107 -5.41 -20.47 -4.50
N LYS A 108 -6.70 -20.80 -4.62
CA LYS A 108 -7.65 -20.03 -5.41
C LYS A 108 -8.94 -19.76 -4.64
N ILE A 109 -9.56 -18.61 -4.89
CA ILE A 109 -10.87 -18.25 -4.34
C ILE A 109 -11.79 -17.84 -5.49
N SER A 110 -13.02 -18.34 -5.51
CA SER A 110 -13.97 -17.90 -6.54
C SER A 110 -14.37 -16.45 -6.30
N LYS A 111 -14.71 -15.72 -7.37
CA LYS A 111 -15.22 -14.35 -7.24
C LYS A 111 -16.42 -14.25 -6.31
N TYR A 112 -17.34 -15.21 -6.42
CA TYR A 112 -18.53 -15.28 -5.58
C TYR A 112 -18.15 -15.45 -4.10
N GLU A 113 -17.22 -16.38 -3.82
CA GLU A 113 -16.78 -16.64 -2.45
C GLU A 113 -16.09 -15.42 -1.84
N LEU A 114 -15.21 -14.77 -2.60
CA LEU A 114 -14.54 -13.54 -2.17
C LEU A 114 -15.56 -12.45 -1.80
N ILE A 115 -16.56 -12.22 -2.66
CA ILE A 115 -17.60 -11.22 -2.38
C ILE A 115 -18.38 -11.59 -1.12
N ARG A 116 -18.78 -12.86 -0.99
CA ARG A 116 -19.52 -13.36 0.17
C ARG A 116 -18.73 -13.18 1.46
N VAL A 117 -17.45 -13.54 1.47
CA VAL A 117 -16.55 -13.36 2.62
C VAL A 117 -16.41 -11.89 2.97
N VAL A 118 -16.17 -11.02 1.99
CA VAL A 118 -16.04 -9.58 2.26
C VAL A 118 -17.33 -9.02 2.88
N GLN A 119 -18.48 -9.37 2.29
CA GLN A 119 -19.78 -8.90 2.74
C GLN A 119 -20.10 -9.38 4.17
N SER A 120 -19.90 -10.67 4.46
CA SER A 120 -20.24 -11.25 5.78
C SER A 120 -19.23 -10.90 6.86
N LYS A 121 -17.94 -10.78 6.53
CA LYS A 121 -16.87 -10.58 7.51
C LYS A 121 -16.69 -9.13 7.93
N TYR A 122 -16.77 -8.19 6.98
CA TYR A 122 -16.46 -6.78 7.26
C TYR A 122 -17.68 -5.87 7.28
N PHE A 123 -18.81 -6.33 6.72
CA PHE A 123 -19.99 -5.50 6.51
C PHE A 123 -21.27 -6.14 7.06
N ASN A 124 -21.15 -7.06 8.02
CA ASN A 124 -22.28 -7.67 8.72
C ASN A 124 -23.21 -6.64 9.40
N HIS A 125 -22.65 -5.58 9.97
CA HIS A 125 -23.40 -4.54 10.68
C HIS A 125 -23.88 -3.41 9.76
N LYS A 126 -23.33 -3.32 8.53
CA LYS A 126 -23.71 -2.32 7.52
C LYS A 126 -23.63 -2.94 6.12
N PRO A 127 -24.68 -3.65 5.69
CA PRO A 127 -24.64 -4.47 4.47
C PRO A 127 -24.24 -3.65 3.24
N VAL A 128 -23.28 -4.16 2.48
CA VAL A 128 -22.90 -3.66 1.15
C VAL A 128 -23.62 -4.49 0.10
N GLY A 129 -24.10 -3.86 -0.97
CA GLY A 129 -24.63 -4.59 -2.12
C GLY A 129 -23.54 -5.42 -2.81
N THR A 130 -23.85 -6.67 -3.18
CA THR A 130 -22.96 -7.53 -3.98
C THR A 130 -22.47 -6.83 -5.26
N ARG A 131 -23.31 -5.96 -5.85
CA ARG A 131 -22.96 -5.13 -7.01
C ARG A 131 -21.82 -4.16 -6.71
N ASP A 132 -21.83 -3.48 -5.57
CA ASP A 132 -20.82 -2.47 -5.21
C ASP A 132 -19.45 -3.12 -4.95
N ILE A 133 -19.45 -4.29 -4.28
CA ILE A 133 -18.24 -5.09 -4.07
C ILE A 133 -17.70 -5.58 -5.43
N THR A 134 -18.59 -6.08 -6.29
CA THR A 134 -18.21 -6.54 -7.64
C THR A 134 -17.60 -5.44 -8.48
N GLU A 135 -18.18 -4.24 -8.45
CA GLU A 135 -17.66 -3.10 -9.20
C GLU A 135 -16.31 -2.65 -8.65
N SER A 136 -16.17 -2.58 -7.33
CA SER A 136 -14.91 -2.22 -6.65
C SER A 136 -13.80 -3.19 -7.02
N LEU A 137 -14.08 -4.50 -6.95
CA LEU A 137 -13.16 -5.57 -7.36
C LEU A 137 -12.76 -5.43 -8.84
N ASN A 138 -13.73 -5.24 -9.74
CA ASN A 138 -13.46 -5.08 -11.17
C ASN A 138 -12.62 -3.82 -11.48
N ARG A 139 -12.77 -2.74 -10.70
CA ARG A 139 -11.98 -1.51 -10.85
C ARG A 139 -10.54 -1.69 -10.36
N MET A 140 -10.37 -2.37 -9.23
CA MET A 140 -9.04 -2.68 -8.65
C MET A 140 -8.19 -3.54 -9.58
N LEU A 141 -8.79 -4.56 -10.20
CA LEU A 141 -8.08 -5.48 -11.10
C LEU A 141 -7.70 -4.79 -12.40
N ARG A 142 -8.67 -4.20 -13.12
CA ARG A 142 -8.46 -3.60 -14.45
C ARG A 142 -7.40 -2.50 -14.52
N LYS A 143 -7.12 -1.84 -13.39
CA LYS A 143 -6.26 -0.66 -13.39
C LYS A 143 -4.93 -0.87 -12.70
N THR A 144 -4.83 -1.87 -11.82
CA THR A 144 -3.77 -1.80 -10.82
C THR A 144 -3.23 -3.09 -10.21
N MET A 145 -3.96 -4.21 -10.20
CA MET A 145 -3.60 -5.37 -9.36
C MET A 145 -3.62 -6.70 -10.09
N ASP A 146 -3.87 -6.73 -11.40
CA ASP A 146 -3.96 -7.95 -12.21
C ASP A 146 -2.63 -8.73 -12.28
N GLU A 147 -1.50 -8.04 -12.32
CA GLU A 147 -0.18 -8.67 -12.26
C GLU A 147 0.06 -9.41 -10.92
N PHE A 148 -0.59 -8.96 -9.84
CA PHE A 148 -0.45 -9.51 -8.48
C PHE A 148 -1.52 -10.55 -8.14
N PHE A 149 -2.72 -10.39 -8.69
CA PHE A 149 -3.87 -11.26 -8.46
C PHE A 149 -4.53 -11.60 -9.79
N GLN A 150 -4.12 -12.75 -10.35
CA GLN A 150 -4.64 -13.25 -11.62
C GLN A 150 -6.09 -13.71 -11.46
N PHE A 151 -6.90 -13.46 -12.49
CA PHE A 151 -8.30 -13.89 -12.54
C PHE A 151 -8.53 -14.80 -13.74
N GLU A 152 -8.67 -16.10 -13.48
CA GLU A 152 -8.80 -17.15 -14.50
C GLU A 152 -9.97 -18.06 -14.13
N ASP A 153 -10.81 -18.43 -15.10
CA ASP A 153 -11.93 -19.36 -14.93
C ASP A 153 -12.86 -19.06 -13.74
N ARG A 154 -13.09 -17.77 -13.44
CA ARG A 154 -13.88 -17.26 -12.29
C ARG A 154 -13.20 -17.33 -10.92
N TYR A 155 -11.92 -17.69 -10.88
CA TYR A 155 -11.12 -17.78 -9.68
C TYR A 155 -10.01 -16.73 -9.65
N PHE A 156 -9.77 -16.20 -8.45
CA PHE A 156 -8.60 -15.40 -8.14
C PHE A 156 -7.48 -16.31 -7.67
N ARG A 157 -6.28 -16.05 -8.18
CA ARG A 157 -5.04 -16.67 -7.76
C ARG A 157 -4.04 -15.60 -7.39
N ARG A 158 -3.33 -15.80 -6.28
CA ARG A 158 -2.23 -14.93 -5.89
C ARG A 158 -1.01 -15.25 -6.74
N GLY A 159 -0.43 -14.22 -7.37
CA GLY A 159 0.84 -14.31 -8.08
C GLY A 159 2.03 -14.38 -7.13
N SER A 160 3.21 -14.66 -7.66
CA SER A 160 4.46 -14.60 -6.89
C SER A 160 4.94 -13.15 -6.81
N PHE A 161 4.86 -12.57 -5.62
CA PHE A 161 5.35 -11.22 -5.35
C PHE A 161 5.74 -11.10 -3.88
N GLU A 162 6.64 -10.17 -3.60
CA GLU A 162 7.03 -9.87 -2.24
C GLU A 162 6.11 -8.83 -1.60
N LEU A 163 5.81 -9.00 -0.32
CA LEU A 163 4.89 -8.16 0.42
C LEU A 163 5.60 -7.53 1.63
N ARG A 164 5.64 -6.21 1.69
CA ARG A 164 6.08 -5.44 2.86
C ARG A 164 4.90 -4.71 3.46
N ILE A 165 4.77 -4.77 4.79
CA ILE A 165 3.72 -4.08 5.53
C ILE A 165 4.36 -3.04 6.43
N VAL A 166 3.84 -1.82 6.37
CA VAL A 166 4.29 -0.66 7.16
C VAL A 166 3.12 -0.16 7.99
N GLU A 167 3.22 -0.34 9.30
CA GLU A 167 2.24 0.22 10.23
C GLU A 167 2.58 1.68 10.55
N VAL A 168 1.57 2.54 10.44
CA VAL A 168 1.63 3.97 10.76
C VAL A 168 0.79 4.21 12.03
N PRO A 169 1.19 5.13 12.92
CA PRO A 169 0.41 5.46 14.10
C PRO A 169 -1.06 5.73 13.77
N ARG A 170 -1.97 5.26 14.63
CA ARG A 170 -3.42 5.32 14.41
C ARG A 170 -3.90 6.73 14.10
N ASN A 171 -4.91 6.83 13.25
CA ASN A 171 -5.53 8.07 12.81
C ASN A 171 -4.61 9.10 12.14
N THR A 172 -3.33 8.75 11.87
CA THR A 172 -2.43 9.62 11.10
C THR A 172 -2.99 9.83 9.70
N PRO A 173 -3.25 11.08 9.27
CA PRO A 173 -3.65 11.39 7.91
C PRO A 173 -2.60 10.94 6.89
N TYR A 174 -3.06 10.48 5.73
CA TYR A 174 -2.17 10.03 4.67
C TYR A 174 -1.15 11.10 4.25
N GLU A 175 -1.53 12.38 4.19
CA GLU A 175 -0.62 13.46 3.78
C GLU A 175 0.57 13.63 4.73
N LEU A 176 0.39 13.40 6.03
CA LEU A 176 1.47 13.43 7.02
C LEU A 176 2.32 12.14 6.96
N ALA A 177 1.66 11.01 6.76
CA ALA A 177 2.33 9.72 6.66
C ALA A 177 3.17 9.61 5.37
N LYS A 178 2.72 10.23 4.27
CA LYS A 178 3.32 10.11 2.94
C LYS A 178 4.82 10.34 2.94
N ILE A 179 5.30 11.36 3.64
CA ILE A 179 6.72 11.72 3.70
C ILE A 179 7.52 10.62 4.41
N SER A 180 6.99 10.11 5.51
CA SER A 180 7.61 8.99 6.25
C SER A 180 7.56 7.70 5.45
N LEU A 181 6.47 7.44 4.72
CA LEU A 181 6.34 6.26 3.87
C LEU A 181 7.27 6.32 2.66
N ASP A 182 7.42 7.48 2.04
CA ASP A 182 8.37 7.69 0.96
C ASP A 182 9.80 7.47 1.46
N ASN A 183 10.09 7.72 2.74
CA ASN A 183 11.36 7.38 3.40
C ASN A 183 11.47 5.87 3.79
N VAL A 184 10.36 5.21 4.14
CA VAL A 184 10.34 3.74 4.41
C VAL A 184 10.54 2.92 3.14
N ILE A 185 10.08 3.45 2.01
CA ILE A 185 10.30 2.90 0.67
C ILE A 185 11.69 3.32 0.13
N GLN A 186 12.49 4.04 0.93
CA GLN A 186 13.86 4.47 0.64
C GLN A 186 14.92 3.69 1.46
N PHE A 187 14.57 2.52 1.99
CA PHE A 187 15.52 1.62 2.64
C PHE A 187 16.04 0.56 1.65
#